data_AF-A0A3A0G7G3-F1
#
_entry.id   AF-A0A3A0G7G3-F1
#
_cell.length_a   1.000
_cell.length_b   1.000
_cell.length_c   1.000
_cell.angle_alpha   90.00
_cell.angle_beta   90.00
_cell.angle_gamma   90.00
#
_symmetry.space_group_name_H-M   'P 1'
#
loop_
_entity.id
_entity.type
_entity.pdbx_description
1 polymer ?
#
loop_
_entity_poly.entity_id
_entity_poly.type
_entity_poly.pdbx_seq_one_letter_code
_entity_poly.pdbx_strand_id
1 'polypeptide(L)' 'MPSPMEVLASSLSAARLRVNVLTSNLANAESNRTPEGGPYKRKDVVQIANSYQGSFASA' A
#
# COMPACT_ATOMS: atom_id res chain seq x y z
N MET A 1 8.33 -8.17 20.49
CA MET A 1 9.01 -7.72 19.26
C MET A 1 8.32 -8.40 18.09
N PRO A 2 8.03 -7.72 16.97
CA PRO A 2 7.55 -8.40 15.78
C PRO A 2 8.63 -9.37 15.29
N SER A 3 8.25 -10.61 15.11
CA SER A 3 9.06 -11.64 14.50
C SER A 3 9.43 -11.26 13.06
N PRO A 4 10.54 -11.80 12.51
CA PRO A 4 10.87 -11.63 11.10
C PRO A 4 9.71 -12.01 10.17
N MET A 5 8.92 -13.02 10.54
CA MET A 5 7.74 -13.44 9.79
C MET A 5 6.64 -12.38 9.77
N GLU A 6 6.38 -11.70 10.89
CA GLU A 6 5.40 -10.60 10.93
C GLU A 6 5.84 -9.42 10.06
N VAL A 7 7.15 -9.11 10.04
CA VAL A 7 7.71 -8.07 9.16
C VAL A 7 7.52 -8.46 7.69
N LEU A 8 7.85 -9.69 7.31
CA LEU A 8 7.67 -10.19 5.94
C LEU A 8 6.20 -10.25 5.52
N ALA A 9 5.30 -10.69 6.42
CA ALA A 9 3.87 -10.72 6.15
C ALA A 9 3.31 -9.30 5.92
N SER A 10 3.75 -8.32 6.71
CA SER A 10 3.33 -6.93 6.55
C SER A 10 3.81 -6.33 5.21
N SER A 11 5.04 -6.63 4.79
CA SER A 11 5.60 -6.12 3.53
C SER A 11 4.90 -6.74 2.32
N LEU A 12 4.64 -8.06 2.35
CA LEU A 12 3.88 -8.75 1.31
C LEU A 12 2.45 -8.23 1.19
N SER A 13 1.80 -7.95 2.33
CA SER A 13 0.45 -7.37 2.35
C SER A 13 0.43 -5.99 1.72
N ALA A 14 1.42 -5.14 2.02
CA ALA A 14 1.55 -3.83 1.41
C ALA A 14 1.84 -3.91 -0.11
N ALA A 15 2.69 -4.84 -0.54
CA ALA A 15 2.96 -5.08 -1.96
C ALA A 15 1.69 -5.52 -2.71
N ARG A 16 0.90 -6.44 -2.12
CA ARG A 16 -0.39 -6.87 -2.68
C ARG A 16 -1.37 -5.71 -2.81
N LEU A 17 -1.47 -4.85 -1.79
CA LEU A 17 -2.30 -3.65 -1.85
C LEU A 17 -1.86 -2.73 -3.00
N ARG A 18 -0.56 -2.52 -3.17
CA ARG A 18 -0.01 -1.70 -4.25
C ARG A 18 -0.37 -2.25 -5.64
N VAL A 19 -0.25 -3.56 -5.85
CA VAL A 19 -0.65 -4.21 -7.10
C VAL A 19 -2.15 -3.99 -7.35
N ASN A 20 -3.00 -4.21 -6.34
CA ASN A 20 -4.44 -4.02 -6.48
C ASN A 20 -4.80 -2.57 -6.87
N VAL A 21 -4.14 -1.59 -6.26
CA VAL A 21 -4.36 -0.16 -6.59
C VAL A 21 -3.90 0.15 -8.01
N LEU A 22 -2.73 -0.33 -8.43
CA LEU A 22 -2.24 -0.14 -9.79
C LEU A 22 -3.17 -0.78 -10.84
N THR A 23 -3.65 -1.99 -10.58
CA THR A 23 -4.63 -2.66 -11.44
C THR A 23 -5.94 -1.89 -11.51
N SER A 24 -6.44 -1.36 -10.39
CA SER A 24 -7.64 -0.51 -10.38
C SER A 24 -7.43 0.78 -11.19
N ASN A 25 -6.29 1.43 -11.04
CA ASN A 25 -5.95 2.62 -11.82
C ASN A 25 -5.95 2.33 -13.32
N LEU A 26 -5.31 1.23 -13.73
CA LEU A 26 -5.25 0.82 -15.13
C LEU A 26 -6.65 0.53 -15.69
N ALA A 27 -7.46 -0.21 -14.94
CA ALA A 27 -8.82 -0.57 -15.35
C ALA A 27 -9.75 0.64 -15.50
N ASN A 28 -9.48 1.74 -14.78
CA ASN A 28 -10.34 2.92 -14.75
C ASN A 28 -9.73 4.16 -15.38
N ALA A 29 -8.54 4.08 -15.99
CA ALA A 29 -7.79 5.23 -16.50
C ALA A 29 -8.62 6.11 -17.46
N GLU A 30 -9.45 5.49 -18.29
CA GLU A 30 -10.30 6.17 -19.28
C GLU A 30 -11.75 6.37 -18.80
N SER A 31 -12.05 6.06 -17.53
CA SER A 31 -13.41 6.20 -17.00
C SER A 31 -13.73 7.65 -16.68
N ASN A 32 -14.75 8.18 -17.36
CA ASN A 32 -15.32 9.51 -17.10
C ASN A 32 -16.65 9.49 -16.33
N ARG A 33 -17.10 8.29 -15.96
CA ARG A 33 -18.37 8.05 -15.26
C ARG A 33 -18.09 7.37 -13.92
N THR A 34 -17.50 8.13 -13.00
CA THR A 34 -17.36 7.69 -11.62
C THR A 34 -18.66 7.92 -10.82
N PRO A 35 -18.92 7.15 -9.75
CA PRO A 35 -20.06 7.40 -8.85
C PRO A 35 -20.05 8.79 -8.22
N GLU A 36 -18.86 9.36 -8.04
CA GLU A 36 -18.65 10.71 -7.50
C GLU A 36 -18.87 11.82 -8.55
N GLY A 37 -19.04 11.44 -9.82
CA GLY A 37 -19.14 12.36 -10.95
C GLY A 37 -17.77 12.78 -11.49
N GLY A 38 -17.58 12.63 -12.80
CA GLY A 38 -16.38 13.09 -13.51
C GLY A 38 -15.30 12.01 -13.69
N PRO A 39 -14.12 12.41 -14.21
CA PRO A 39 -13.02 11.50 -14.55
C PRO A 39 -12.44 10.80 -13.33
N TYR A 40 -12.01 9.55 -13.54
CA TYR A 40 -11.32 8.76 -12.54
C TYR A 40 -10.05 9.48 -12.07
N LYS A 41 -9.86 9.48 -10.75
CA LYS A 41 -8.65 10.01 -10.12
C LYS A 41 -7.76 8.86 -9.70
N ARG A 42 -6.53 8.86 -10.22
CA ARG A 42 -5.51 7.86 -9.88
C ARG A 42 -5.29 7.81 -8.37
N LYS A 43 -5.24 6.60 -7.83
CA LYS A 43 -4.96 6.33 -6.42
C LYS A 43 -3.51 5.90 -6.26
N ASP A 44 -2.86 6.33 -5.17
CA ASP A 44 -1.49 5.92 -4.84
C ASP A 44 -1.44 5.40 -3.39
N VAL A 45 -0.58 4.42 -3.15
CA VAL A 45 -0.39 3.83 -1.82
C VAL A 45 0.76 4.53 -1.11
N VAL A 46 0.48 5.10 0.06
CA VAL A 46 1.49 5.69 0.95
C VAL A 46 1.80 4.70 2.06
N GLN A 47 3.08 4.37 2.23
CA GLN A 47 3.56 3.55 3.33
C GLN A 47 4.24 4.46 4.36
N ILE A 48 3.89 4.27 5.63
CA ILE A 48 4.52 4.94 6.76
C ILE A 48 5.21 3.90 7.63
N ALA A 49 6.38 4.25 8.14
CA ALA A 49 7.07 3.41 9.10
C ALA A 49 6.40 3.57 10.46
N ASN A 50 6.05 2.45 11.09
CA ASN A 50 5.70 2.45 12.50
C ASN A 50 7.00 2.51 13.31
N SER A 51 7.05 3.38 14.31
CA SER A 51 8.21 3.55 15.17
C SER A 51 8.56 2.24 15.88
N TYR A 52 9.82 1.81 15.74
CA TYR A 52 10.35 0.65 16.45
C TYR A 52 10.72 1.06 17.88
N GLN A 53 10.17 0.36 18.88
CA GLN A 53 10.34 0.67 20.31
C GLN A 53 11.51 -0.07 20.97
N GLY A 54 12.42 -0.69 20.20
CA GLY A 54 13.60 -1.39 20.70
C GLY A 54 14.93 -0.72 20.33
N SER A 55 16.03 -1.22 20.90
CA SER A 55 17.40 -0.78 20.57
C SER A 55 18.01 -1.68 19.49
N PHE A 56 18.69 -1.08 18.51
CA PHE A 56 19.51 -1.79 17.52
C PHE A 56 20.98 -1.95 17.95
N ALA A 57 21.34 -1.51 19.16
CA ALA A 57 22.72 -1.31 19.60
C ALA A 57 23.50 -2.59 19.97
N SER A 58 22.98 -3.78 19.70
CA SER A 58 23.65 -5.05 20.00
C SER A 58 23.51 -6.03 18.84
N ALA A 59 24.03 -5.65 17.68
CA ALA A 59 24.37 -6.56 16.60
C ALA A 59 25.85 -6.95 16.72
#